data_AF-A0A0R1UE23-F1
#
_entry.id   AF-A0A0R1UE23-F1
#
_cell.length_a   1.000
_cell.length_b   1.000
_cell.length_c   1.000
_cell.angle_alpha   90.00
_cell.angle_beta   90.00
_cell.angle_gamma   90.00
#
_symmetry.space_group_name_H-M   'P 1'
#
loop_
_entity.id
_entity.type
_entity.pdbx_description
1 polymer ?
#
loop_
_entity_poly.entity_id
_entity_poly.type
_entity_poly.pdbx_seq_one_letter_code
_entity_poly.pdbx_strand_id
1 'polypeptide(L)'
;MKIEYRNAKFDGEGYPETVLVDGKPVGTFFTYEEGWGCEYRDKLITADDYQRNLNGEKLGQVVDFGELDYNDAKAKLTAILKAMN
;
A
#
# COMPACT_ATOMS: atom_id res chain seq x y z
N MET A 1 -9.75 2.41 -17.08
CA MET A 1 -8.87 1.87 -16.04
C MET A 1 -9.68 1.45 -14.82
N LYS A 2 -9.50 0.21 -14.36
CA LYS A 2 -10.09 -0.37 -13.15
C LYS A 2 -8.98 -0.53 -12.10
N ILE A 3 -9.22 -0.07 -10.88
CA ILE A 3 -8.30 -0.23 -9.75
C ILE A 3 -8.94 -1.16 -8.73
N GLU A 4 -8.18 -2.14 -8.25
CA GLU A 4 -8.61 -3.10 -7.25
C GLU A 4 -7.59 -3.18 -6.10
N TYR A 5 -8.08 -3.47 -4.90
CA TYR A 5 -7.25 -3.71 -3.72
C TYR A 5 -7.55 -5.12 -3.20
N ARG A 6 -6.51 -5.92 -2.96
CA ARG A 6 -6.66 -7.30 -2.47
C ARG A 6 -5.80 -7.51 -1.25
N ASN A 7 -6.42 -7.90 -0.13
CA ASN A 7 -5.70 -8.26 1.10
C ASN A 7 -4.56 -9.22 0.82
N ALA A 8 -3.35 -8.79 1.15
CA ALA A 8 -2.18 -9.64 1.21
C ALA A 8 -2.08 -10.12 2.66
N LYS A 9 -2.34 -11.41 2.89
CA LYS A 9 -2.21 -11.98 4.24
C LYS A 9 -0.72 -12.12 4.56
N PHE A 10 -0.22 -11.29 5.45
CA PHE A 10 1.05 -11.55 6.14
C PHE A 10 0.78 -11.66 7.63
N ASP A 11 1.60 -12.45 8.32
CA ASP A 11 1.55 -12.55 9.77
C ASP A 11 2.22 -11.29 10.36
N GLY A 12 1.41 -10.32 10.82
CA GLY A 12 1.87 -9.10 11.49
C GLY A 12 0.80 -8.01 11.64
N GLU A 13 1.09 -6.95 12.40
CA GLU A 13 0.16 -5.89 12.86
C GLU A 13 -0.29 -4.87 11.78
N GLY A 14 -0.09 -5.18 10.51
CA GLY A 14 -0.49 -4.33 9.38
C GLY A 14 -1.42 -5.09 8.44
N TYR A 15 -2.32 -4.37 7.77
CA TYR A 15 -3.20 -4.93 6.74
C TYR A 15 -2.77 -4.46 5.36
N PRO A 16 -1.73 -5.07 4.77
CA PRO A 16 -1.34 -4.70 3.43
C PRO A 16 -2.30 -5.27 2.38
N GLU A 17 -2.44 -4.50 1.32
CA GLU A 17 -3.24 -4.86 0.17
C GLU A 17 -2.42 -4.74 -1.10
N THR A 18 -2.48 -5.76 -1.94
CA THR A 18 -1.99 -5.67 -3.32
C THR A 18 -2.89 -4.71 -4.10
N VAL A 19 -2.29 -3.70 -4.71
CA VAL A 19 -2.97 -2.78 -5.61
C VAL A 19 -2.84 -3.31 -7.04
N LEU A 20 -3.97 -3.43 -7.73
CA LEU A 20 -4.02 -3.86 -9.12
C LEU A 20 -4.60 -2.77 -10.02
N VAL A 21 -3.98 -2.56 -11.19
CA VAL A 21 -4.47 -1.71 -12.26
C VAL A 21 -4.78 -2.59 -13.46
N ASP A 22 -6.04 -2.60 -13.90
CA ASP A 22 -6.55 -3.44 -14.98
C ASP A 22 -6.14 -4.92 -14.84
N GLY A 23 -6.19 -5.42 -13.59
CA GLY A 23 -5.87 -6.80 -13.22
C GLY A 23 -4.38 -7.10 -13.08
N LYS A 24 -3.49 -6.14 -13.33
CA LYS A 24 -2.05 -6.28 -13.13
C LYS A 24 -1.62 -5.69 -11.79
N PRO A 25 -0.84 -6.41 -10.98
CA PRO A 25 -0.35 -5.87 -9.71
C PRO A 25 0.67 -4.75 -9.96
N VAL A 26 0.52 -3.63 -9.26
CA VAL A 26 1.38 -2.44 -9.41
C VAL A 26 2.06 -2.01 -8.11
N GLY A 27 1.69 -2.60 -6.96
CA GLY A 27 2.31 -2.26 -5.69
C GLY A 27 1.52 -2.75 -4.48
N THR A 28 1.92 -2.29 -3.31
CA THR A 28 1.30 -2.65 -2.03
C THR A 28 0.89 -1.40 -1.27
N PHE A 29 -0.34 -1.39 -0.76
CA PHE A 29 -0.88 -0.36 0.12
C PHE A 29 -0.88 -0.87 1.56
N PHE A 30 -0.42 -0.06 2.52
CA PHE A 30 -0.32 -0.41 3.94
C PHE A 30 -1.26 0.45 4.77
N THR A 31 -1.87 -0.17 5.77
CA THR A 31 -2.59 0.50 6.85
C THR A 31 -1.99 0.05 8.17
N TYR A 32 -1.57 1.00 9.01
CA TYR A 32 -0.94 0.75 10.30
C TYR A 32 -1.95 1.05 11.44
N GLU A 33 -2.19 0.08 12.33
CA GLU A 33 -3.14 0.24 13.45
C GLU A 33 -2.58 1.05 14.63
N GLU A 34 -1.28 0.93 14.93
CA GLU A 34 -0.68 1.57 16.11
C GLU A 34 -0.28 3.05 15.91
N GLY A 35 -0.53 3.60 14.73
CA GLY A 35 -0.19 4.99 14.39
C GLY A 35 -0.81 5.33 13.05
N TRP A 36 -2.08 5.75 13.10
CA TRP A 36 -2.93 6.25 12.01
C TRP A 36 -2.14 6.71 10.79
N GLY A 37 -1.90 5.79 9.88
CA GLY A 37 -0.99 6.01 8.78
C GLY A 37 -1.30 5.06 7.64
N CYS A 38 -1.41 5.62 6.45
CA CYS A 38 -1.51 4.85 5.22
C CYS A 38 -0.32 5.17 4.33
N GLU A 39 0.23 4.17 3.66
CA GLU A 39 1.25 4.41 2.63
C GLU A 39 1.06 3.46 1.44
N TYR A 40 1.59 3.85 0.30
CA TYR A 40 1.69 3.01 -0.88
C TYR A 40 3.14 2.84 -1.28
N ARG A 41 3.47 1.64 -1.74
CA ARG A 41 4.77 1.29 -2.31
C ARG A 41 4.57 0.74 -3.72
N ASP A 42 5.37 1.21 -4.66
CA ASP A 42 5.41 0.72 -6.06
C ASP A 42 6.03 -0.68 -6.21
N LYS A 43 6.26 -1.37 -5.10
CA LYS A 43 6.80 -2.72 -5.02
C LYS A 43 5.77 -3.64 -4.37
N LEU A 44 5.66 -4.85 -4.90
CA LEU A 44 4.96 -5.93 -4.22
C LEU A 44 5.80 -6.39 -3.03
N ILE A 45 5.32 -6.12 -1.84
CA ILE A 45 5.96 -6.54 -0.59
C ILE A 45 5.54 -7.97 -0.29
N THR A 46 6.52 -8.84 -0.05
CA THR A 46 6.33 -10.21 0.46
C THR A 46 6.32 -10.25 1.98
N ALA A 47 6.04 -11.40 2.59
CA ALA A 47 6.14 -11.57 4.04
C ALA A 47 7.56 -11.23 4.57
N ASP A 48 8.60 -11.66 3.82
CA ASP A 48 10.00 -11.39 4.16
C ASP A 48 10.34 -9.89 4.03
N ASP A 49 9.81 -9.24 2.99
CA ASP A 49 9.95 -7.79 2.81
C ASP A 49 9.21 -7.00 3.91
N TYR A 50 8.09 -7.52 4.43
CA TYR A 50 7.30 -6.87 5.48
C TYR A 50 8.09 -6.78 6.79
N GLN A 51 8.82 -7.83 7.16
CA GLN A 51 9.72 -7.80 8.32
C GLN A 51 10.84 -6.77 8.16
N ARG A 52 11.37 -6.62 6.94
CA ARG A 52 12.37 -5.59 6.64
C ARG A 52 11.78 -4.18 6.71
N ASN A 53 10.53 -4.03 6.27
CA ASN A 53 9.78 -2.78 6.38
C ASN A 53 9.60 -2.34 7.84
N LEU A 54 9.18 -3.27 8.72
CA LEU A 54 9.03 -2.98 10.15
C LEU A 54 10.35 -2.53 10.81
N ASN A 55 11.50 -2.96 10.26
CA ASN A 55 12.83 -2.52 10.68
C ASN A 55 13.28 -1.18 10.03
N GLY A 56 12.37 -0.45 9.39
CA GLY A 56 12.62 0.86 8.80
C GLY A 56 13.18 0.85 7.37
N GLU A 57 13.26 -0.31 6.73
CA GLU A 57 13.70 -0.38 5.34
C GLU A 57 12.58 0.06 4.38
N LYS A 58 12.77 1.22 3.74
CA LYS A 58 11.86 1.70 2.69
C LYS A 58 12.15 0.96 1.39
N LEU A 59 11.26 0.03 1.05
CA LEU A 59 11.34 -0.79 -0.15
C LEU A 59 10.51 -0.16 -1.27
N GLY A 60 11.15 0.19 -2.38
CA GLY A 60 10.49 0.89 -3.49
C GLY A 60 10.27 2.38 -3.23
N GLN A 61 9.60 3.03 -4.16
CA GLN A 61 9.13 4.41 -4.00
C GLN A 61 7.91 4.42 -3.07
N VAL A 62 7.98 5.25 -2.03
CA VAL A 62 6.93 5.40 -1.03
C VAL A 62 6.10 6.64 -1.32
N VAL A 63 4.77 6.47 -1.31
CA VAL A 63 3.80 7.55 -1.22
C VAL A 63 3.19 7.48 0.18
N ASP A 64 3.61 8.40 1.04
CA ASP A 64 3.11 8.53 2.40
C ASP A 64 1.85 9.42 2.40
N PHE A 65 0.74 8.90 2.95
CA PHE A 65 -0.51 9.63 3.06
C PHE A 65 -0.65 10.34 4.41
N GLY A 66 0.34 10.25 5.29
CA GLY A 66 0.31 10.82 6.63
C GLY A 66 -0.85 10.26 7.44
N GLU A 67 -1.51 11.14 8.20
CA GLU A 67 -2.62 10.80 9.10
C GLU A 67 -3.97 10.54 8.40
N LEU A 68 -3.98 10.41 7.06
CA LEU A 68 -5.21 10.08 6.36
C LEU A 68 -5.73 8.71 6.77
N ASP A 69 -7.04 8.64 6.98
CA ASP A 69 -7.69 7.35 7.17
C ASP A 69 -7.62 6.50 5.91
N TYR A 70 -7.92 5.21 6.09
CA TYR A 70 -7.87 4.21 5.04
C TYR A 70 -8.68 4.59 3.78
N ASN A 71 -9.89 5.13 3.93
CA ASN A 71 -10.76 5.44 2.79
C ASN A 71 -10.24 6.64 2.02
N ASP A 72 -9.82 7.70 2.72
CA ASP A 72 -9.28 8.91 2.13
C ASP A 72 -7.94 8.64 1.43
N ALA A 73 -7.05 7.87 2.07
CA ALA A 73 -5.78 7.47 1.48
C ALA A 73 -5.99 6.62 0.21
N LYS A 74 -6.93 5.67 0.22
CA LYS A 74 -7.28 4.90 -0.99
C LYS A 74 -7.84 5.76 -2.10
N ALA A 75 -8.73 6.70 -1.79
CA ALA A 75 -9.28 7.62 -2.78
C ALA A 75 -8.18 8.47 -3.42
N LYS A 76 -7.23 8.97 -2.62
CA LYS A 76 -6.08 9.75 -3.08
C LYS A 76 -5.15 8.91 -3.96
N LEU A 77 -4.79 7.70 -3.53
CA LEU A 77 -3.98 6.78 -4.32
C LEU A 77 -4.66 6.44 -5.66
N THR A 78 -5.97 6.19 -5.63
CA THR A 78 -6.76 5.91 -6.84
C THR A 78 -6.69 7.08 -7.83
N ALA A 79 -6.74 8.33 -7.35
CA ALA A 79 -6.62 9.51 -8.19
C ALA A 79 -5.20 9.65 -8.79
N ILE A 80 -4.15 9.39 -7.99
CA ILE A 80 -2.76 9.40 -8.45
C ILE A 80 -2.55 8.38 -9.57
N LEU A 81 -2.95 7.12 -9.37
CA LEU A 81 -2.81 6.05 -10.36
C LEU A 81 -3.60 6.34 -11.65
N LYS A 82 -4.73 7.06 -11.55
CA LYS A 82 -5.52 7.54 -12.69
C LYS A 82 -4.87 8.68 -13.46
N ALA A 83 -4.01 9.47 -12.82
CA ALA A 83 -3.30 10.56 -13.49
C ALA A 83 -2.04 10.07 -14.24
N MET A 84 -1.52 8.89 -13.87
CA MET A 84 -0.30 8.31 -14.45
C MET A 84 -0.53 7.39 -15.65
N ASN A 85 -1.78 6.96 -15.89
CA ASN A 85 -2.19 6.06 -16.99
C ASN A 85 -3.31 6.70 -17.83
#